data_AF-A0AB33WK28-F1
#
_entry.id   AF-A0AB33WK28-F1
#
_cell.length_a   1.000
_cell.length_b   1.000
_cell.length_c   1.000
_cell.angle_alpha   90.00
_cell.angle_beta   90.00
_cell.angle_gamma   90.00
#
_symmetry.space_group_name_H-M   'P 1'
#
loop_
_entity.id
_entity.type
_entity.pdbx_description
1 polymer ?
#
loop_
_entity_poly.entity_id
_entity_poly.type
_entity_poly.pdbx_seq_one_letter_code
_entity_poly.pdbx_strand_id
1 'polypeptide(L)'
;MFNLVNFLIACAIVAIAALLSTLISEKMALLASLYSLLVLLPSLAVTVRRLHDVGKSGWFLLFSLIPVLGALYVFYFLLKQSDADLNAYGEPPL
;
A
#
# COMPACT_ATOMS: atom_id res chain seq x y z
N MET A 1 8.85 -10.43 -5.34
CA MET A 1 9.56 -10.40 -4.03
C MET A 1 9.83 -8.98 -3.52
N PHE A 2 10.31 -8.04 -4.35
CA PHE A 2 10.55 -6.64 -3.96
C PHE A 2 9.31 -5.89 -3.42
N ASN A 3 8.13 -6.08 -4.04
CA ASN A 3 6.91 -5.38 -3.65
C ASN A 3 6.33 -5.84 -2.31
N LEU A 4 6.51 -7.11 -1.94
CA LEU A 4 6.05 -7.66 -0.66
C LEU A 4 6.89 -7.11 0.49
N VAL A 5 8.21 -7.10 0.32
CA VAL A 5 9.15 -6.57 1.31
C VAL A 5 8.90 -5.07 1.49
N ASN A 6 8.72 -4.31 0.41
CA ASN A 6 8.36 -2.89 0.49
C ASN A 6 7.01 -2.64 1.17
N PHE A 7 6.00 -3.50 0.96
CA PHE A 7 4.71 -3.37 1.64
C PHE A 7 4.81 -3.66 3.14
N LEU A 8 5.52 -4.72 3.55
CA LEU A 8 5.77 -5.02 4.97
C LEU A 8 6.57 -3.91 5.65
N ILE A 9 7.59 -3.38 4.97
CA ILE A 9 8.37 -2.23 5.45
C ILE A 9 7.47 -0.99 5.56
N ALA A 10 6.61 -0.72 4.58
CA ALA A 10 5.68 0.41 4.62
C ALA A 10 4.68 0.29 5.78
N CYS A 11 4.09 -0.89 6.00
CA CYS A 11 3.21 -1.14 7.15
C CYS A 11 3.93 -0.95 8.49
N ALA A 12 5.17 -1.45 8.61
CA ALA A 12 5.98 -1.27 9.81
C ALA A 12 6.31 0.20 10.06
N ILE A 13 6.72 0.94 9.02
CA ILE A 13 7.02 2.38 9.11
C ILE A 13 5.78 3.16 9.54
N VAL A 14 4.60 2.88 8.96
CA VAL A 14 3.36 3.57 9.33
C VAL A 14 2.96 3.26 10.78
N ALA A 15 3.08 2.01 11.23
CA ALA A 15 2.78 1.62 12.61
C ALA A 15 3.72 2.28 13.61
N ILE A 16 5.03 2.31 13.31
CA ILE A 16 6.04 2.97 14.15
C ILE A 16 5.83 4.49 14.15
N ALA A 17 5.55 5.10 13.01
CA ALA A 17 5.28 6.54 12.91
C ALA A 17 4.02 6.93 13.71
N ALA A 18 2.96 6.12 13.65
CA ALA A 18 1.75 6.33 14.44
C ALA A 18 2.03 6.23 15.94
N LEU A 19 2.80 5.23 16.39
CA LEU A 19 3.17 5.08 17.80
C LEU A 19 4.07 6.23 18.28
N LEU A 20 5.09 6.57 17.49
CA LEU A 20 6.05 7.62 17.82
C LEU A 20 5.39 9.00 17.84
N SER A 21 4.37 9.26 17.00
CA SER A 21 3.66 10.54 16.93
C SER A 21 3.05 11.00 18.25
N THR A 22 2.77 10.07 19.18
CA THR A 22 2.26 10.37 20.53
C THR A 22 3.35 10.81 21.53
N LEU A 23 4.63 10.61 21.18
CA LEU A 23 5.80 10.88 22.01
C LEU A 23 6.59 12.13 21.57
N ILE A 24 6.23 12.75 20.44
CA ILE A 24 6.97 13.89 19.86
C ILE A 24 6.21 15.20 20.08
N SER A 25 6.94 16.31 20.14
CA SER A 25 6.37 17.66 20.21
C SER A 25 5.35 17.91 19.09
N GLU A 26 4.26 18.64 19.39
CA GLU A 26 3.15 18.89 18.46
C GLU A 26 3.59 19.46 17.10
N LYS A 27 4.63 20.32 17.08
CA LYS A 27 5.19 20.83 15.81
C LYS A 27 5.82 19.75 14.94
N MET A 28 6.48 18.77 15.56
CA MET A 28 7.10 17.66 14.84
C MET A 28 6.05 16.65 14.38
N ALA A 29 5.01 16.43 15.19
CA ALA A 29 3.87 15.61 14.80
C ALA A 29 3.15 16.19 13.56
N LEU A 30 2.96 17.51 13.52
CA LEU A 30 2.37 18.19 12.37
C LEU A 30 3.22 18.03 11.10
N LEU A 31 4.54 18.22 11.19
CA LEU A 31 5.45 18.02 10.06
C LEU A 31 5.45 16.56 9.56
N ALA A 32 5.44 15.59 10.48
CA ALA A 32 5.35 14.17 10.14
C ALA A 32 4.03 13.82 9.45
N SER A 33 2.91 14.42 9.87
CA SER A 33 1.60 14.21 9.25
C SER A 33 1.51 14.80 7.84
N LEU A 34 2.15 15.95 7.59
CA LEU A 34 2.23 16.53 6.25
C LEU A 34 3.09 15.68 5.32
N TYR A 35 4.22 15.18 5.81
CA TYR A 35 5.08 14.28 5.06
C TYR A 35 4.38 12.96 4.72
N SER A 36 3.66 12.36 5.68
CA SER A 36 2.92 11.12 5.44
C SER A 36 1.83 11.30 4.38
N LEU A 37 1.16 12.45 4.34
CA LEU A 37 0.21 12.80 3.30
C LEU A 37 0.86 12.89 1.91
N LEU A 38 2.07 13.44 1.84
CA LEU A 38 2.83 13.56 0.59
C LEU A 38 3.24 12.19 0.04
N VAL A 39 3.60 11.26 0.94
CA VAL A 39 3.99 9.88 0.60
C VAL A 39 2.77 8.97 0.37
N LEU A 40 1.58 9.36 0.85
CA LEU A 40 0.34 8.61 0.66
C LEU A 40 -0.03 8.49 -0.82
N LEU A 41 0.07 9.57 -1.58
CA LEU A 41 -0.26 9.55 -3.03
C LEU A 41 0.60 8.57 -3.84
N PRO A 42 1.95 8.61 -3.78
CA PRO A 42 2.77 7.66 -4.52
C PRO A 42 2.63 6.22 -4.01
N SER A 43 2.42 6.01 -2.71
CA SER A 43 2.18 4.65 -2.18
C SER A 43 0.86 4.06 -2.70
N LEU A 44 -0.22 4.84 -2.73
CA LEU A 44 -1.48 4.44 -3.36
C LEU A 44 -1.30 4.10 -4.84
N ALA A 45 -0.56 4.93 -5.59
CA ALA A 45 -0.32 4.70 -7.01
C ALA A 45 0.41 3.38 -7.28
N VAL A 46 1.42 3.05 -6.48
CA VAL A 46 2.16 1.77 -6.59
C VAL A 46 1.25 0.58 -6.27
N THR A 47 0.42 0.68 -5.23
CA THR A 47 -0.49 -0.41 -4.85
C THR A 47 -1.59 -0.62 -5.90
N VAL A 48 -2.14 0.45 -6.48
CA VAL A 48 -3.11 0.36 -7.60
C VAL A 48 -2.47 -0.32 -8.81
N ARG A 49 -1.22 0.03 -9.16
CA ARG A 49 -0.49 -0.64 -10.24
C ARG A 49 -0.33 -2.14 -9.96
N ARG A 50 0.00 -2.53 -8.72
CA ARG A 50 0.09 -3.95 -8.34
C ARG A 50 -1.24 -4.69 -8.37
N LEU A 51 -2.35 -4.03 -8.04
CA LEU A 51 -3.68 -4.60 -8.20
C LEU A 51 -4.01 -4.82 -9.68
N HIS A 52 -3.68 -3.85 -10.53
CA HIS A 52 -3.84 -3.97 -11.99
C HIS A 52 -2.97 -5.08 -12.58
N ASP A 53 -1.72 -5.23 -12.11
CA ASP A 53 -0.81 -6.32 -12.51
C ASP A 53 -1.38 -7.73 -12.20
N VAL A 54 -2.35 -7.83 -11.29
CA VAL A 54 -3.03 -9.08 -10.88
C VAL A 54 -4.48 -9.12 -11.41
N GLY A 55 -4.81 -8.27 -12.38
CA GLY A 55 -6.12 -8.22 -13.04
C GLY A 55 -7.27 -7.71 -12.16
N LYS A 56 -6.99 -7.04 -11.04
CA LYS A 56 -7.99 -6.45 -10.14
C LYS A 56 -8.04 -4.94 -10.30
N SER A 57 -9.21 -4.34 -10.10
CA SER A 57 -9.35 -2.88 -10.17
C SER A 57 -8.70 -2.18 -8.97
N GLY A 58 -8.23 -0.95 -9.14
CA GLY A 58 -7.72 -0.12 -8.04
C GLY A 58 -8.74 0.11 -6.91
N TRP A 59 -10.03 -0.08 -7.16
CA TRP A 59 -11.09 -0.02 -6.15
C TRP A 59 -10.94 -1.06 -5.04
N PHE A 60 -10.26 -2.18 -5.30
CA PHE A 60 -9.96 -3.17 -4.28
C PHE A 60 -9.03 -2.65 -3.18
N LEU A 61 -8.31 -1.55 -3.43
CA LEU A 61 -7.52 -0.88 -2.42
C LEU A 61 -8.39 -0.28 -1.32
N LEU A 62 -9.63 0.14 -1.61
CA LEU A 62 -10.55 0.66 -0.59
C LEU A 62 -10.88 -0.37 0.48
N PHE A 63 -10.75 -1.67 0.20
CA PHE A 63 -10.88 -2.67 1.25
C PHE A 63 -9.83 -2.48 2.34
N SER A 64 -8.63 -1.96 2.06
CA SER A 64 -7.61 -1.68 3.09
C SER A 64 -8.02 -0.65 4.14
N LEU A 65 -9.09 0.13 3.91
CA LEU A 65 -9.71 0.98 4.94
C LEU A 65 -10.43 0.18 6.03
N ILE A 66 -10.80 -1.08 5.73
CA ILE A 66 -11.36 -2.00 6.72
C ILE A 66 -10.19 -2.60 7.53
N PRO A 67 -10.11 -2.33 8.85
CA PRO A 67 -9.03 -2.84 9.67
C PRO A 67 -8.99 -4.36 9.63
N VAL A 68 -7.79 -4.94 9.60
CA VAL A 68 -7.51 -6.38 9.63
C VAL A 68 -8.00 -7.14 8.39
N LEU A 69 -9.31 -7.28 8.16
CA LEU A 69 -9.84 -8.10 7.06
C LEU A 69 -9.52 -7.51 5.68
N GLY A 70 -9.64 -6.19 5.57
CA GLY A 70 -9.31 -5.45 4.36
C GLY A 70 -7.83 -5.47 4.01
N ALA A 71 -6.99 -5.27 5.03
CA ALA A 71 -5.55 -5.37 4.91
C ALA A 71 -5.11 -6.78 4.48
N LEU A 72 -5.70 -7.84 5.07
CA LEU A 72 -5.42 -9.23 4.68
C LEU A 72 -5.85 -9.53 3.24
N TYR A 73 -6.96 -8.95 2.78
CA TYR A 73 -7.46 -9.14 1.42
C TYR A 73 -6.56 -8.49 0.37
N VAL A 74 -6.10 -7.25 0.61
CA VAL A 74 -5.10 -6.59 -0.25
C VAL A 74 -3.75 -7.31 -0.16
N PHE A 75 -3.37 -7.81 1.02
CA PHE A 75 -2.15 -8.60 1.21
C PHE A 75 -2.16 -9.91 0.41
N TYR A 76 -3.31 -10.59 0.32
CA TYR A 76 -3.48 -11.74 -0.55
C TYR A 76 -3.19 -11.40 -2.03
N PHE A 77 -3.70 -10.28 -2.54
CA PHE A 77 -3.41 -9.85 -3.92
C PHE A 77 -1.96 -9.43 -4.13
N LEU A 78 -1.29 -8.91 -3.09
CA LEU A 78 0.13 -8.59 -3.14
C LEU A 78 1.02 -9.85 -3.18
N LEU A 79 0.54 -10.97 -2.65
CA LEU A 79 1.20 -12.28 -2.69
C LEU A 79 0.91 -13.07 -3.98
N LYS A 80 -0.22 -12.80 -4.63
CA LYS A 80 -0.59 -13.45 -5.89
C LYS A 80 0.41 -13.07 -6.98
N GLN A 81 0.84 -14.08 -7.76
CA GLN A 81 1.62 -13.82 -8.97
C GLN A 81 0.81 -12.96 -9.94
N SER A 82 1.50 -12.14 -10.74
CA SER A 82 0.85 -11.48 -11.88
C SER A 82 0.17 -12.54 -12.72
N ASP A 83 -1.03 -12.26 -13.19
CA ASP A 83 -1.66 -13.14 -14.17
C ASP A 83 -0.80 -13.09 -15.44
N ALA A 84 -0.42 -14.28 -15.94
CA ALA A 84 0.39 -14.45 -17.14
C ALA A 84 -0.41 -14.15 -18.42
N ASP A 85 -1.74 -14.17 -18.31
CA ASP A 85 -2.66 -13.86 -19.39
C ASP A 85 -2.86 -12.35 -19.53
N LEU A 86 -3.18 -11.92 -20.76
CA LEU A 86 -3.64 -10.56 -21.07
C LEU A 86 -4.73 -10.13 -20.07
N ASN A 87 -4.41 -9.19 -19.18
CA ASN A 87 -5.38 -8.62 -18.27
C ASN A 87 -5.99 -7.35 -18.89
N ALA A 88 -7.14 -6.92 -18.38
CA ALA A 88 -7.84 -5.73 -18.88
C ALA A 88 -7.05 -4.40 -18.75
N TYR A 89 -5.88 -4.44 -18.10
CA TYR A 89 -5.02 -3.29 -17.82
C TYR A 89 -3.68 -3.34 -18.60
N GLY A 90 -3.45 -4.37 -19.43
CA GLY A 90 -2.31 -4.48 -20.33
C GLY A 90 -1.57 -5.83 -20.27
N GLU A 91 -0.55 -5.96 -21.11
CA GLU A 91 0.35 -7.12 -21.08
C GLU A 91 1.22 -7.09 -19.81
N PRO A 92 1.37 -8.23 -19.12
CA PRO A 92 2.33 -8.31 -18.01
C PRO A 92 3.74 -8.03 -18.55
N PRO A 93 4.58 -7.25 -17.84
CA PRO A 93 5.96 -7.05 -18.24
C PRO A 93 6.69 -8.40 -18.25
N LEU A 94 7.42 -8.66 -19.35
CA LEU A 94 8.25 -9.85 -19.59
C LEU A 94 9.17 -10.20 -18.41
#